data_AF-A0A8H8CC39-F1
#
_entry.id   AF-A0A8H8CC39-F1
#
_cell.length_a   1.000
_cell.length_b   1.000
_cell.length_c   1.000
_cell.angle_alpha   90.00
_cell.angle_beta   90.00
_cell.angle_gamma   90.00
#
_symmetry.space_group_name_H-M   'P 1'
#
loop_
_entity.id
_entity.type
_entity.pdbx_description
1 polymer ?
#
loop_
_entity_poly.entity_id
_entity_poly.type
_entity_poly.pdbx_seq_one_letter_code
_entity_poly.pdbx_strand_id
1 'polypeptide(L)'
;MTLKYDPALLKAIIKIFTEEASTVLDVPGLLPFFAFQPPSTNIINKMSKNGGNSLGLSVADGPLTKSVFDAINRSTSRSFDLAKTMGLDNDFIYMNYANQDQDVYAGYGKANVDRLKAAQNKYDAQGVFKKLQPGYFKL
;
A
#
# COMPACT_ATOMS: atom_id res chain seq x y z
N MET A 1 -1.70 5.52 5.20
CA MET A 1 -2.47 6.21 6.26
C MET A 1 -3.88 6.49 5.75
N THR A 2 -4.88 6.59 6.63
CA THR A 2 -6.29 6.80 6.27
C THR A 2 -6.80 8.01 7.06
N LEU A 3 -7.48 8.94 6.38
CA LEU A 3 -7.98 10.18 6.98
C LEU A 3 -9.49 10.31 6.71
N LYS A 4 -10.22 10.90 7.66
CA LYS A 4 -11.64 11.27 7.48
C LYS A 4 -11.75 12.46 6.52
N TYR A 5 -12.76 12.47 5.66
CA TYR A 5 -13.05 13.62 4.81
C TYR A 5 -13.42 14.85 5.64
N ASP A 6 -12.63 15.91 5.47
CA ASP A 6 -12.98 17.27 5.88
C ASP A 6 -12.45 18.26 4.81
N PRO A 7 -13.27 19.20 4.30
CA PRO A 7 -12.85 20.12 3.24
C PRO A 7 -11.70 21.06 3.61
N ALA A 8 -11.55 21.43 4.89
CA ALA A 8 -10.43 22.28 5.33
C ALA A 8 -9.14 21.46 5.44
N LEU A 9 -9.22 20.22 5.94
CA LEU A 9 -8.10 19.26 5.96
C LEU A 9 -7.61 18.94 4.54
N LEU A 10 -8.51 18.66 3.59
CA LEU A 10 -8.11 18.38 2.20
C LEU A 10 -7.42 19.59 1.55
N LYS A 11 -7.92 20.82 1.80
CA LYS A 11 -7.26 22.05 1.36
C LYS A 11 -5.87 22.23 1.99
N ALA A 12 -5.72 21.94 3.29
CA ALA A 12 -4.43 21.99 3.96
C ALA A 12 -3.43 20.97 3.39
N ILE A 13 -3.87 19.76 3.08
CA ILE A 13 -3.03 18.73 2.45
C ILE A 13 -2.61 19.13 1.02
N ILE A 14 -3.52 19.69 0.21
CA ILE A 14 -3.17 20.24 -1.11
C ILE A 14 -2.15 21.38 -0.95
N LYS A 15 -2.33 22.26 0.04
CA LYS A 15 -1.39 23.34 0.32
C LYS A 15 0.00 22.80 0.66
N ILE A 16 0.11 21.88 1.62
CA ILE A 16 1.38 21.22 2.00
C ILE A 16 2.02 20.58 0.76
N PHE A 17 1.27 19.79 -0.01
CA PHE A 17 1.78 19.19 -1.24
C PHE A 17 2.30 20.24 -2.23
N THR A 18 1.63 21.39 -2.36
CA THR A 18 2.03 22.48 -3.26
C THR A 18 3.30 23.17 -2.76
N GLU A 19 3.42 23.39 -1.45
CA GLU A 19 4.62 23.94 -0.80
C GLU A 19 5.82 23.01 -1.02
N GLU A 20 5.71 21.73 -0.68
CA GLU A 20 6.76 20.72 -0.90
C GLU A 20 7.12 20.58 -2.40
N ALA A 21 6.10 20.45 -3.27
CA ALA A 21 6.30 20.35 -4.71
C ALA A 21 7.04 21.56 -5.29
N SER A 22 6.82 22.76 -4.75
CA SER A 22 7.46 23.99 -5.23
C SER A 22 8.98 23.97 -5.08
N THR A 23 9.51 23.23 -4.09
CA THR A 23 10.95 23.15 -3.80
C THR A 23 11.77 22.36 -4.83
N VAL A 24 11.11 21.64 -5.74
CA VAL A 24 11.73 20.73 -6.72
C VAL A 24 11.28 20.99 -8.17
N LEU A 25 10.58 22.09 -8.44
CA LEU A 25 10.10 22.44 -9.79
C LEU A 25 11.22 22.82 -10.78
N ASP A 26 12.42 23.06 -10.28
CA ASP A 26 13.63 23.32 -11.06
C ASP A 26 14.23 22.04 -11.69
N VAL A 27 13.87 20.85 -11.17
CA VAL A 27 14.30 19.56 -11.70
C VAL A 27 13.67 19.32 -13.08
N PRO A 28 14.46 19.30 -14.18
CA PRO A 28 13.90 19.22 -15.53
C PRO A 28 13.10 17.93 -15.76
N GLY A 29 11.85 18.08 -16.19
CA GLY A 29 10.94 16.96 -16.45
C GLY A 29 10.20 16.40 -15.23
N LEU A 30 10.36 16.99 -14.04
CA LEU A 30 9.55 16.62 -12.88
C LEU A 30 8.17 17.29 -12.94
N LEU A 31 7.11 16.48 -12.86
CA LEU A 31 5.75 16.95 -12.63
C LEU A 31 5.23 16.35 -11.30
N PRO A 32 5.24 17.11 -10.20
CA PRO A 32 4.63 16.68 -8.95
C PRO A 32 3.13 16.43 -9.16
N PHE A 33 2.66 15.25 -8.75
CA PHE A 33 1.24 14.90 -8.79
C PHE A 33 0.77 14.43 -7.40
N PHE A 34 -0.42 14.87 -7.01
CA PHE A 34 -1.11 14.42 -5.80
C PHE A 34 -2.59 14.17 -6.12
N ALA A 35 -3.13 13.13 -5.50
CA ALA A 35 -4.48 12.64 -5.75
C ALA A 35 -5.09 12.17 -4.43
N PHE A 36 -6.41 12.25 -4.35
CA PHE A 36 -7.18 11.70 -3.26
C PHE A 36 -8.00 10.50 -3.77
N GLN A 37 -7.90 9.34 -3.12
CA GLN A 37 -8.62 8.10 -3.50
C GLN A 37 -9.62 7.55 -2.45
N PRO A 38 -10.77 8.21 -2.21
CA PRO A 38 -12.12 7.74 -2.56
C PRO A 38 -12.73 6.33 -2.28
N PRO A 39 -12.53 5.56 -1.18
CA PRO A 39 -13.62 4.71 -0.69
C PRO A 39 -14.76 5.62 -0.20
N SER A 40 -15.75 5.86 -1.06
CA SER A 40 -16.91 6.71 -0.77
C SER A 40 -17.92 6.03 0.16
N THR A 41 -18.85 6.82 0.73
CA THR A 41 -19.98 6.30 1.51
C THR A 41 -20.79 5.25 0.75
N ASN A 42 -20.95 5.39 -0.57
CA ASN A 42 -21.59 4.41 -1.44
C ASN A 42 -20.80 3.10 -1.58
N ILE A 43 -19.46 3.16 -1.52
CA ILE A 43 -18.60 1.98 -1.51
C ILE A 43 -18.69 1.29 -0.14
N ILE A 44 -18.59 2.04 0.96
CA ILE A 44 -18.67 1.53 2.34
C ILE A 44 -20.05 0.88 2.60
N ASN A 45 -21.14 1.49 2.12
CA ASN A 45 -22.50 0.91 2.22
C ASN A 45 -22.72 -0.35 1.34
N LYS A 46 -21.86 -0.60 0.34
CA LYS A 46 -21.88 -1.84 -0.42
C LYS A 46 -21.00 -2.92 0.21
N MET A 47 -19.92 -2.54 0.89
CA MET A 47 -19.03 -3.45 1.63
C MET A 47 -19.76 -4.20 2.77
N SER A 48 -20.82 -3.65 3.34
CA SER A 48 -21.60 -4.30 4.41
C SER A 48 -22.54 -5.41 3.92
N LYS A 49 -22.85 -5.51 2.61
CA LYS A 49 -23.96 -6.35 2.11
C LYS A 49 -23.69 -7.85 2.10
N ASN A 50 -22.44 -8.27 1.92
CA ASN A 50 -22.06 -9.68 1.77
C ASN A 50 -21.00 -10.05 2.82
N GLY A 51 -21.37 -10.78 3.87
CA GLY A 51 -20.45 -11.18 4.95
C GLY A 51 -20.09 -10.06 5.95
N GLY A 52 -20.70 -8.87 5.83
CA GLY A 52 -20.37 -7.70 6.64
C GLY A 52 -19.11 -6.97 6.19
N ASN A 53 -18.90 -5.75 6.68
CA ASN A 53 -17.71 -4.98 6.30
C ASN A 53 -16.49 -5.40 7.13
N SER A 54 -15.64 -6.25 6.55
CA SER A 54 -14.40 -6.74 7.18
C SER A 54 -13.36 -5.65 7.47
N LEU A 55 -13.55 -4.43 6.96
CA LEU A 55 -12.69 -3.27 7.25
C LEU A 55 -13.14 -2.47 8.49
N GLY A 56 -14.29 -2.82 9.10
CA GLY A 56 -14.86 -2.11 10.25
C GLY A 56 -15.41 -0.71 9.95
N LEU A 57 -15.46 -0.30 8.67
CA LEU A 57 -15.92 1.03 8.26
C LEU A 57 -17.45 1.11 8.17
N SER A 58 -17.99 2.27 8.53
CA SER A 58 -19.41 2.60 8.47
C SER A 58 -19.64 3.82 7.55
N VAL A 59 -20.90 4.04 7.15
CA VAL A 59 -21.26 5.27 6.40
C VAL A 59 -21.04 6.56 7.21
N ALA A 60 -20.97 6.49 8.55
CA ALA A 60 -20.67 7.63 9.41
C ALA A 60 -19.19 8.09 9.38
N ASP A 61 -18.31 7.24 8.84
CA ASP A 61 -16.88 7.56 8.68
C ASP A 61 -16.61 8.45 7.46
N GLY A 62 -17.57 8.55 6.52
CA GLY A 62 -17.48 9.40 5.34
C GLY A 62 -16.54 8.84 4.26
N PRO A 63 -16.29 9.61 3.17
CA PRO A 63 -15.24 9.25 2.22
C PRO A 63 -13.86 9.30 2.88
N LEU A 64 -12.98 8.35 2.56
CA LEU A 64 -11.58 8.33 3.03
C LEU A 64 -10.64 8.55 1.84
N THR A 65 -9.31 8.58 2.01
CA THR A 65 -8.41 8.91 0.89
C THR A 65 -7.02 8.26 0.92
N LYS A 66 -6.47 7.95 -0.27
CA LYS A 66 -5.08 7.47 -0.53
C LYS A 66 -4.41 8.28 -1.66
N SER A 67 -3.06 8.30 -1.71
CA SER A 67 -2.23 9.18 -2.55
C SER A 67 -1.48 8.46 -3.70
N VAL A 68 -0.65 9.22 -4.44
CA VAL A 68 -0.11 8.96 -5.79
C VAL A 68 0.99 7.89 -5.89
N PHE A 69 1.02 7.15 -7.00
CA PHE A 69 1.89 5.98 -7.16
C PHE A 69 3.08 6.14 -8.14
N ASP A 70 2.95 6.59 -9.39
CA ASP A 70 4.04 6.35 -10.38
C ASP A 70 5.34 7.13 -10.19
N ALA A 71 5.26 8.41 -9.82
CA ALA A 71 6.45 9.19 -9.47
C ALA A 71 7.11 8.65 -8.18
N ILE A 72 6.28 8.20 -7.22
CA ILE A 72 6.74 7.53 -6.01
C ILE A 72 7.41 6.21 -6.36
N ASN A 73 6.81 5.36 -7.20
CA ASN A 73 7.38 4.08 -7.64
C ASN A 73 8.75 4.24 -8.30
N ARG A 74 8.91 5.20 -9.23
CA ARG A 74 10.22 5.47 -9.85
C ARG A 74 11.24 6.04 -8.87
N SER A 75 10.82 6.91 -7.95
CA SER A 75 11.68 7.44 -6.89
C SER A 75 12.13 6.34 -5.93
N THR A 76 11.20 5.48 -5.51
CA THR A 76 11.40 4.31 -4.66
C THR A 76 12.37 3.32 -5.31
N SER A 77 12.16 2.92 -6.57
CA SER A 77 13.09 2.02 -7.27
C SER A 77 14.50 2.60 -7.35
N ARG A 78 14.65 3.87 -7.77
CA ARG A 78 15.96 4.54 -7.84
C ARG A 78 16.63 4.67 -6.46
N SER A 79 15.83 4.83 -5.40
CA SER A 79 16.34 4.88 -4.01
C SER A 79 16.80 3.51 -3.52
N PHE A 80 16.10 2.43 -3.86
CA PHE A 80 16.53 1.06 -3.57
C PHE A 80 17.78 0.67 -4.36
N ASP A 81 17.87 1.04 -5.64
CA ASP A 81 19.06 0.79 -6.45
C ASP A 81 20.28 1.56 -5.91
N LEU A 82 20.09 2.81 -5.47
CA LEU A 82 21.14 3.58 -4.79
C LEU A 82 21.55 2.95 -3.46
N ALA A 83 20.60 2.54 -2.62
CA ALA A 83 20.88 1.87 -1.35
C ALA A 83 21.74 0.60 -1.55
N LYS A 84 21.47 -0.19 -2.60
CA LYS A 84 22.29 -1.34 -3.00
C LYS A 84 23.72 -0.96 -3.35
N THR A 85 23.93 0.09 -4.14
CA THR A 85 25.30 0.55 -4.47
C THR A 85 26.08 1.05 -3.26
N MET A 86 25.38 1.43 -2.19
CA MET A 86 25.96 1.88 -0.92
C MET A 86 26.09 0.74 0.13
N GLY A 87 25.57 -0.46 -0.13
CA GLY A 87 25.49 -1.55 0.85
C GLY A 87 24.59 -1.25 2.05
N LEU A 88 23.56 -0.42 1.85
CA LEU A 88 22.60 0.02 2.87
C LEU A 88 21.18 -0.51 2.62
N ASP A 89 21.01 -1.43 1.68
CA ASP A 89 19.74 -2.07 1.39
C ASP A 89 19.40 -3.18 2.41
N ASN A 90 18.17 -3.70 2.30
CA ASN A 90 17.69 -4.80 3.11
C ASN A 90 16.72 -5.64 2.28
N ASP A 91 16.86 -6.97 2.33
CA ASP A 91 16.01 -7.88 1.57
C ASP A 91 14.54 -7.88 2.04
N PHE A 92 14.26 -7.42 3.27
CA PHE A 92 12.90 -7.40 3.82
C PHE A 92 11.97 -6.43 3.08
N ILE A 93 10.99 -6.98 2.37
CA ILE A 93 9.94 -6.22 1.71
C ILE A 93 8.70 -6.19 2.60
N TYR A 94 8.25 -5.00 3.00
CA TYR A 94 7.02 -4.84 3.77
C TYR A 94 5.78 -5.02 2.89
N MET A 95 5.22 -6.23 2.95
CA MET A 95 4.09 -6.74 2.16
C MET A 95 2.91 -5.77 1.97
N ASN A 96 2.60 -4.90 2.95
CA ASN A 96 1.50 -3.94 2.87
C ASN A 96 1.73 -2.78 1.89
N TYR A 97 2.96 -2.54 1.46
CA TYR A 97 3.34 -1.55 0.43
C TYR A 97 4.11 -2.19 -0.73
N ALA A 98 4.14 -3.52 -0.81
CA ALA A 98 4.77 -4.22 -1.91
C ALA A 98 3.90 -4.16 -3.17
N ASN A 99 4.55 -3.95 -4.32
CA ASN A 99 3.95 -4.15 -5.64
C ASN A 99 3.72 -5.65 -5.89
N GLN A 100 2.72 -5.98 -6.71
CA GLN A 100 2.27 -7.37 -6.92
C GLN A 100 3.38 -8.31 -7.44
N ASP A 101 4.37 -7.76 -8.14
CA ASP A 101 5.47 -8.49 -8.77
C ASP A 101 6.66 -8.72 -7.81
N GLN A 102 6.61 -8.24 -6.57
CA GLN A 102 7.69 -8.40 -5.59
C GLN A 102 7.57 -9.71 -4.80
N ASP A 103 8.64 -10.50 -4.72
CA ASP A 103 8.71 -11.62 -3.79
C ASP A 103 8.94 -11.13 -2.36
N VAL A 104 7.82 -10.89 -1.65
CA VAL A 104 7.82 -10.42 -0.26
C VAL A 104 8.40 -11.44 0.73
N TYR A 105 8.51 -12.72 0.36
CA TYR A 105 8.99 -13.77 1.26
C TYR A 105 10.50 -14.01 1.12
N ALA A 106 11.14 -13.57 0.04
CA ALA A 106 12.59 -13.68 -0.18
C ALA A 106 13.39 -13.14 1.02
N GLY A 107 13.05 -11.93 1.48
CA GLY A 107 13.72 -11.27 2.61
C GLY A 107 13.38 -11.80 4.00
N TYR A 108 12.50 -12.79 4.14
CA TYR A 108 12.14 -13.31 5.46
C TYR A 108 13.19 -14.32 5.97
N GLY A 109 14.03 -14.85 5.07
CA GLY A 109 15.00 -15.89 5.37
C GLY A 109 14.36 -17.29 5.49
N LYS A 110 15.14 -18.32 5.11
CA LYS A 110 14.63 -19.70 4.95
C LYS A 110 13.88 -20.23 6.18
N ALA A 111 14.41 -20.04 7.39
CA ALA A 111 13.79 -20.56 8.61
C ALA A 111 12.38 -19.99 8.88
N ASN A 112 12.15 -18.71 8.56
CA ASN A 112 10.84 -18.09 8.72
C ASN A 112 9.87 -18.54 7.62
N VAL A 113 10.34 -18.66 6.37
CA VAL A 113 9.55 -19.21 5.26
C VAL A 113 9.13 -20.66 5.54
N ASP A 114 10.04 -21.50 6.06
CA ASP A 114 9.72 -22.89 6.45
C ASP A 114 8.70 -22.93 7.59
N ARG A 115 8.82 -22.05 8.59
CA ARG A 115 7.84 -21.92 9.70
C ARG A 115 6.46 -21.48 9.19
N LEU A 116 6.41 -20.53 8.25
CA LEU A 116 5.16 -20.09 7.62
C LEU A 116 4.52 -21.24 6.82
N LYS A 117 5.32 -22.03 6.09
CA LYS A 117 4.84 -23.21 5.35
C LYS A 117 4.32 -24.31 6.29
N ALA A 118 4.99 -24.53 7.42
CA ALA A 118 4.50 -25.44 8.46
C ALA A 118 3.17 -24.96 9.06
N ALA A 119 3.00 -23.66 9.27
CA ALA A 119 1.72 -23.08 9.72
C ALA A 119 0.62 -23.22 8.65
N GLN A 120 0.91 -22.94 7.38
CA GLN A 120 0.00 -23.17 6.25
C GLN A 120 -0.43 -24.65 6.22
N ASN A 121 0.50 -25.59 6.26
CA ASN A 121 0.18 -27.03 6.25
C ASN A 121 -0.65 -27.47 7.47
N LYS A 122 -0.48 -26.84 8.64
CA LYS A 122 -1.22 -27.18 9.86
C LYS A 122 -2.66 -26.65 9.87
N TYR A 123 -2.90 -25.45 9.33
CA TYR A 123 -4.18 -24.74 9.47
C TYR A 123 -4.95 -24.56 8.15
N ASP A 124 -4.26 -24.68 7.00
CA ASP A 124 -4.81 -24.60 5.65
C ASP A 124 -4.16 -25.66 4.73
N ALA A 125 -4.21 -26.92 5.15
CA ALA A 125 -3.62 -28.06 4.40
C ALA A 125 -4.16 -28.19 2.97
N GLN A 126 -5.38 -27.69 2.70
CA GLN A 126 -6.00 -27.70 1.38
C GLN A 126 -5.63 -26.46 0.54
N GLY A 127 -4.92 -25.47 1.10
CA GLY A 127 -4.53 -24.24 0.43
C GLY A 127 -5.71 -23.35 0.03
N VAL A 128 -6.77 -23.33 0.83
CA VAL A 128 -7.98 -22.52 0.64
C VAL A 128 -7.64 -21.04 0.49
N PHE A 129 -6.76 -20.48 1.32
CA PHE A 129 -6.36 -19.07 1.21
C PHE A 129 -5.37 -18.84 0.05
N LYS A 130 -4.63 -19.87 -0.37
CA LYS A 130 -3.80 -19.81 -1.58
C LYS A 130 -4.65 -19.81 -2.86
N LYS A 131 -5.73 -20.60 -2.89
CA LYS A 131 -6.58 -20.86 -4.06
C LYS A 131 -7.76 -19.89 -4.21
N LEU A 132 -8.45 -19.57 -3.11
CA LEU A 132 -9.76 -18.89 -3.14
C LEU A 132 -9.72 -17.42 -2.74
N GLN A 133 -8.64 -16.93 -2.10
CA GLN A 133 -8.47 -15.49 -1.87
C GLN A 133 -7.95 -14.83 -3.15
N PRO A 134 -8.69 -13.93 -3.80
CA PRO A 134 -8.20 -13.21 -4.97
C PRO A 134 -7.11 -12.20 -4.59
N GLY A 135 -6.01 -12.20 -5.36
CA GLY A 135 -4.87 -11.29 -5.15
C GLY A 135 -4.11 -11.52 -3.84
N TYR A 136 -3.25 -10.55 -3.52
CA TYR A 136 -2.31 -10.56 -2.40
C TYR A 136 -1.27 -11.70 -2.46
N PHE A 137 -0.21 -11.59 -1.67
CA PHE A 137 0.98 -12.44 -1.78
C PHE A 137 0.73 -13.86 -1.28
N LYS A 138 1.09 -14.86 -2.09
CA LYS A 138 0.87 -16.28 -1.80
C LYS A 138 2.15 -16.95 -1.34
N LEU A 139 2.06 -17.68 -0.22
CA LEU A 139 3.09 -18.57 0.28
C LEU A 139 2.97 -19.95 -0.37
#